data_AF-A0A0J8RUM2-F1
#
_entry.id   AF-A0A0J8RUM2-F1
#
_cell.length_a   1.000
_cell.length_b   1.000
_cell.length_c   1.000
_cell.angle_alpha   90.00
_cell.angle_beta   90.00
_cell.angle_gamma   90.00
#
_symmetry.space_group_name_H-M   'P 1'
#
loop_
_entity.id
_entity.type
_entity.pdbx_description
1 polymer ?
#
loop_
_entity_poly.entity_id
_entity_poly.type
_entity_poly.pdbx_seq_one_letter_code
_entity_poly.pdbx_strand_id
1 'polypeptide(L)'
;MPPQKQMYQKDEVVLCFHHDILYDAKILDSRLESPEDKNSLYEYRVHYKGWKHTWDDWVSQDRLRKYTEENKELASTLRRQAEAAMRSRTKSGKKKQLI
;
A
#
# COMPACT_ATOMS: atom_id res chain seq x y z
N MET A 1 -12.94 12.14 -21.40
CA MET A 1 -12.67 12.06 -19.95
C MET A 1 -11.53 13.03 -19.64
N PRO A 2 -11.49 13.68 -18.46
CA PRO A 2 -10.39 14.56 -18.12
C PRO A 2 -9.08 13.77 -18.05
N PRO A 3 -7.95 14.36 -18.47
CA PRO A 3 -6.65 13.70 -18.41
C PRO A 3 -6.36 13.26 -16.97
N GLN A 4 -5.84 12.05 -16.81
CA GLN A 4 -5.40 11.55 -15.51
C GLN A 4 -4.28 12.45 -15.00
N LYS A 5 -4.46 12.95 -13.77
CA LYS A 5 -3.50 13.84 -13.14
C LYS A 5 -2.52 13.02 -12.31
N GLN A 6 -1.23 13.25 -12.48
CA GLN A 6 -0.23 12.69 -11.58
C GLN A 6 -0.50 13.15 -10.14
N MET A 7 -0.78 12.21 -9.25
CA MET A 7 -1.15 12.48 -7.86
C MET A 7 0.07 12.57 -6.94
N TYR A 8 1.15 11.84 -7.22
CA TYR A 8 2.33 11.74 -6.37
C TYR A 8 3.60 12.13 -7.14
N GLN A 9 4.60 12.65 -6.43
CA GLN A 9 5.88 13.04 -7.02
C GLN A 9 6.99 12.06 -6.64
N LYS A 10 8.03 12.01 -7.47
CA LYS A 10 9.27 11.30 -7.14
C LYS A 10 9.87 11.87 -5.85
N ASP A 11 10.43 10.98 -5.04
CA ASP A 11 10.96 11.24 -3.71
C ASP A 11 9.93 11.67 -2.63
N GLU A 12 8.64 11.68 -2.96
CA GLU A 12 7.56 11.96 -2.00
C GLU A 12 7.34 10.77 -1.05
N VAL A 13 7.10 11.05 0.23
CA VAL A 13 6.71 10.03 1.21
C VAL A 13 5.20 9.82 1.13
N VAL A 14 4.80 8.56 1.07
CA VAL A 14 3.41 8.11 0.93
C VAL A 14 3.16 6.91 1.83
N LEU A 15 1.89 6.56 1.99
CA LEU A 15 1.48 5.32 2.63
C LEU A 15 1.02 4.36 1.54
N CYS A 16 1.57 3.14 1.50
CA CYS A 16 1.24 2.14 0.49
C CYS A 16 0.54 0.95 1.13
N PHE A 17 -0.56 0.49 0.51
CA PHE A 17 -1.27 -0.71 0.91
C PHE A 17 -0.46 -1.96 0.59
N HIS A 18 -0.28 -2.79 1.61
CA HIS A 18 0.20 -4.16 1.45
C HIS A 18 -0.71 -5.08 2.26
N HIS A 19 -1.52 -5.89 1.58
CA HIS A 19 -2.65 -6.60 2.17
C HIS A 19 -3.60 -5.62 2.90
N ASP A 20 -3.97 -5.90 4.14
CA ASP A 20 -4.91 -5.11 4.94
C ASP A 20 -4.26 -3.96 5.73
N ILE A 21 -2.99 -3.64 5.47
CA ILE A 21 -2.22 -2.65 6.24
C ILE A 21 -1.50 -1.65 5.34
N LEU A 22 -1.35 -0.43 5.87
CA LEU A 22 -0.62 0.65 5.24
C LEU A 22 0.80 0.72 5.82
N TYR A 23 1.78 0.76 4.94
CA TYR A 23 3.19 0.96 5.31
C TYR A 23 3.71 2.29 4.79
N ASP A 24 4.65 2.86 5.53
CA ASP A 24 5.45 3.99 5.06
C ASP A 24 6.27 3.57 3.84
N ALA A 25 6.07 4.29 2.74
CA ALA A 25 6.78 4.07 1.49
C ALA A 25 7.24 5.40 0.88
N LYS A 26 8.20 5.31 -0.02
CA LYS A 26 8.71 6.45 -0.79
C LYS A 26 8.51 6.19 -2.27
N ILE A 27 8.03 7.18 -3.00
CA ILE A 27 7.92 7.12 -4.46
C ILE A 27 9.33 7.19 -5.05
N LEU A 28 9.73 6.17 -5.78
CA LEU A 28 10.98 6.15 -6.53
C LEU A 28 10.81 6.72 -7.94
N ASP A 29 9.69 6.38 -8.59
CA ASP A 29 9.44 6.74 -9.98
C ASP A 29 7.95 6.68 -10.31
N SER A 30 7.55 7.26 -11.44
CA SER A 30 6.15 7.33 -11.87
C SER A 30 6.04 7.22 -13.38
N ARG A 31 5.14 6.37 -13.88
CA ARG A 31 4.90 6.15 -15.31
C ARG A 31 3.41 6.02 -15.62
N LEU A 32 3.04 6.16 -16.88
CA LEU A 32 1.71 5.75 -17.35
C LEU A 32 1.70 4.23 -17.53
N GLU A 33 0.62 3.57 -17.13
CA GLU A 33 0.42 2.13 -17.34
C GLU A 33 0.46 1.80 -18.85
N SER A 34 -0.23 2.63 -19.65
CA SER A 34 -0.19 2.57 -21.11
C SER A 34 0.41 3.88 -21.65
N PRO A 35 1.67 3.90 -22.13
CA PRO A 35 2.33 5.12 -22.61
C PRO A 35 1.70 5.70 -23.88
N GLU A 36 0.94 4.89 -24.62
CA GLU A 36 0.23 5.28 -25.85
C GLU A 36 -1.09 6.01 -25.52
N ASP A 37 -1.66 5.75 -24.34
CA ASP A 37 -2.92 6.32 -23.87
C ASP A 37 -2.67 7.46 -22.87
N LYS A 38 -2.86 8.71 -23.32
CA LYS A 38 -2.76 9.91 -22.45
C LYS A 38 -3.82 9.97 -21.34
N ASN A 39 -4.81 9.08 -21.38
CA ASN A 39 -5.85 8.92 -20.37
C ASN A 39 -5.61 7.70 -19.46
N SER A 40 -4.49 6.99 -19.64
CA SER A 40 -4.12 5.85 -18.82
C SER A 40 -3.80 6.27 -17.39
N LEU A 41 -3.96 5.33 -16.44
CA LEU A 41 -3.67 5.58 -15.04
C LEU A 41 -2.15 5.65 -14.82
N TYR A 42 -1.76 6.38 -13.77
CA TYR A 42 -0.36 6.41 -13.34
C TYR A 42 -0.06 5.23 -12.43
N GLU A 43 1.02 4.53 -12.75
CA GLU A 43 1.71 3.61 -11.86
C GLU A 43 2.89 4.33 -11.19
N TYR A 44 3.16 3.93 -9.96
CA TYR A 44 4.22 4.49 -9.15
C TYR A 44 5.09 3.37 -8.62
N ARG A 45 6.39 3.50 -8.79
CA ARG A 45 7.36 2.60 -8.17
C ARG A 45 7.54 3.02 -6.73
N VAL A 46 7.28 2.11 -5.80
CA VAL A 46 7.40 2.40 -4.37
C VAL A 46 8.49 1.59 -3.70
N HIS A 47 9.15 2.22 -2.73
CA HIS A 47 10.09 1.57 -1.84
C HIS A 47 9.57 1.63 -0.40
N TYR A 48 9.42 0.48 0.23
CA TYR A 48 8.94 0.38 1.62
C TYR A 48 10.06 0.69 2.62
N LYS A 49 9.77 1.53 3.61
CA LYS A 49 10.77 1.96 4.60
C LYS A 49 11.28 0.77 5.42
N GLY A 50 12.58 0.51 5.36
CA GLY A 50 13.23 -0.57 6.10
C GLY A 50 13.16 -1.94 5.42
N TRP A 51 12.66 -2.01 4.19
CA TRP A 51 12.62 -3.23 3.39
C TRP A 51 13.77 -3.24 2.38
N LYS A 52 14.12 -4.42 1.86
CA LYS A 52 15.12 -4.54 0.79
C LYS A 52 14.57 -4.00 -0.52
N HIS A 53 15.44 -3.44 -1.37
CA HIS A 53 15.11 -3.00 -2.74
C HIS A 53 14.48 -4.09 -3.63
N THR A 54 14.66 -5.36 -3.28
CA THR A 54 14.01 -6.49 -3.97
C THR A 54 12.49 -6.49 -3.82
N TRP A 55 11.95 -5.71 -2.88
CA TRP A 55 10.51 -5.54 -2.65
C TRP A 55 9.96 -4.27 -3.31
N ASP A 56 10.78 -3.55 -4.08
CA ASP A 56 10.33 -2.37 -4.82
C ASP A 56 9.42 -2.82 -5.95
N ASP A 57 8.19 -2.31 -5.96
CA ASP A 57 7.15 -2.76 -6.89
C ASP A 57 6.43 -1.56 -7.53
N TRP A 58 5.85 -1.78 -8.71
CA TRP A 58 5.01 -0.78 -9.38
C TRP A 58 3.57 -0.98 -8.95
N VAL A 59 2.99 0.05 -8.35
CA VAL A 59 1.62 0.02 -7.84
C VAL A 59 0.79 1.15 -8.45
N SER A 60 -0.48 0.86 -8.69
CA SER A 60 -1.45 1.86 -9.15
C SER A 60 -1.72 2.90 -8.05
N GLN A 61 -2.15 4.10 -8.46
CA GLN A 61 -2.49 5.19 -7.53
C GLN A 61 -3.48 4.81 -6.41
N ASP A 62 -4.36 3.84 -6.63
CA ASP A 62 -5.37 3.37 -5.66
C ASP A 62 -4.74 2.77 -4.40
N ARG A 63 -3.58 2.10 -4.55
CA ARG A 63 -2.84 1.51 -3.42
C ARG A 63 -2.07 2.54 -2.61
N LEU A 64 -1.98 3.77 -3.08
CA LEU A 64 -1.25 4.85 -2.43
C LEU A 64 -2.19 5.79 -1.71
N ARG A 65 -1.73 6.28 -0.58
CA ARG A 65 -2.37 7.33 0.20
C ARG A 65 -1.35 8.40 0.52
N LYS A 66 -1.81 9.67 0.48
CA LYS A 66 -0.98 10.82 0.86
C LYS A 66 -0.58 10.71 2.32
N TYR A 67 0.61 11.23 2.64
CA TYR A 67 1.12 11.29 4.01
C TYR A 67 0.43 12.40 4.81
N THR A 68 -0.87 12.23 5.07
CA THR A 68 -1.69 13.13 5.88
C THR A 68 -1.97 12.50 7.25
N GLU A 69 -2.33 13.33 8.24
CA GLU A 69 -2.65 12.84 9.58
C GLU A 69 -3.80 11.82 9.58
N GLU A 70 -4.85 12.06 8.79
CA GLU A 70 -5.97 11.15 8.61
C GLU A 70 -5.52 9.77 8.10
N ASN A 71 -4.66 9.73 7.08
CA ASN A 71 -4.17 8.46 6.54
C ASN A 71 -3.19 7.76 7.51
N LYS A 72 -2.46 8.51 8.34
CA LYS A 72 -1.61 7.93 9.40
C LYS A 72 -2.44 7.29 10.51
N GLU A 73 -3.55 7.91 10.88
CA GLU A 73 -4.50 7.32 11.82
C GLU A 73 -5.16 6.06 11.24
N LEU A 74 -5.53 6.10 9.96
CA LEU A 74 -6.01 4.93 9.23
C LEU A 74 -4.98 3.80 9.23
N ALA A 75 -3.71 4.09 8.92
CA ALA A 75 -2.64 3.10 8.95
C ALA A 75 -2.48 2.46 10.34
N SER A 76 -2.53 3.27 11.39
CA SER A 76 -2.45 2.81 12.78
C SER A 76 -3.64 1.90 13.14
N THR A 77 -4.83 2.29 12.70
CA THR A 77 -6.07 1.53 12.92
C THR A 77 -6.03 0.19 12.20
N LEU A 78 -5.68 0.18 10.91
CA LEU A 78 -5.56 -1.02 10.09
C LEU A 78 -4.52 -1.99 10.64
N ARG A 79 -3.35 -1.48 11.06
CA ARG A 79 -2.32 -2.28 11.70
C ARG A 79 -2.84 -2.99 12.95
N ARG A 80 -3.52 -2.26 13.83
CA ARG A 80 -4.12 -2.81 15.05
C ARG A 80 -5.17 -3.88 14.73
N GLN A 81 -6.00 -3.65 13.72
CA GLN A 81 -7.01 -4.62 13.28
C GLN A 81 -6.37 -5.89 12.68
N ALA A 82 -5.35 -5.74 11.84
CA ALA A 82 -4.62 -6.87 11.27
C ALA A 82 -3.94 -7.72 12.35
N GLU A 83 -3.31 -7.08 13.35
CA GLU A 83 -2.72 -7.77 14.50
C GLU A 83 -3.78 -8.55 15.31
N ALA A 84 -4.94 -7.95 15.56
CA ALA A 84 -6.06 -8.61 16.23
C ALA A 84 -6.63 -9.78 15.43
N ALA A 85 -6.78 -9.63 14.11
CA ALA A 85 -7.26 -10.67 13.21
C ALA A 85 -6.28 -11.86 13.15
N MET A 86 -4.97 -11.59 13.06
CA MET A 86 -3.95 -12.64 13.11
C MET A 86 -3.99 -13.42 14.42
N ARG A 87 -4.12 -12.73 15.55
CA ARG A 87 -4.22 -13.34 16.90
C ARG A 87 -5.49 -14.19 17.07
N SER A 88 -6.56 -13.82 16.38
CA SER A 88 -7.84 -14.55 16.40
C SER A 88 -7.76 -15.84 15.56
N ARG A 89 -7.10 -15.79 14.39
CA ARG A 89 -6.82 -16.97 13.56
C ARG A 89 -5.94 -18.00 14.28
N THR A 90 -4.98 -17.59 15.10
CA THR A 90 -4.12 -18.52 15.86
C THR A 90 -4.87 -19.25 16.99
N LYS A 91 -5.96 -18.68 17.53
CA LYS A 91 -6.76 -19.32 18.59
C LYS A 91 -7.79 -20.33 18.08
N SER A 92 -8.19 -20.26 16.82
CA SER A 92 -9.19 -21.18 16.24
C SER A 92 -8.59 -22.51 15.72
N GLY A 93 -7.26 -22.65 15.69
CA GLY A 93 -6.59 -23.87 15.23
C GLY A 93 -6.41 -24.99 16.26
N LYS A 94 -6.92 -24.85 17.50
CA LYS A 94 -6.58 -25.78 18.62
C LYS A 94 -7.79 -26.48 19.26
N LYS A 95 -8.86 -26.75 18.49
CA LYS A 95 -10.09 -27.41 19.02
C LYS A 95 -10.69 -28.53 18.16
N LYS A 96 -9.89 -29.27 17.37
CA LYS A 96 -10.35 -30.51 16.71
C LYS A 96 -9.31 -31.62 16.86
N GLN A 97 -9.33 -32.31 18.00
CA GLN A 97 -9.07 -33.74 18.10
C GLN A 97 -9.28 -34.18 19.56
N LEU A 98 -10.50 -34.57 19.92
CA LEU A 98 -10.67 -35.61 20.94
C LEU A 98 -11.64 -36.63 20.33
N ILE A 99 -11.03 -37.77 19.99
CA ILE A 99 -11.64 -39.07 19.78
C ILE A 99 -12.34 -39.53 21.05
#